data_AF-A0A895Y690-F1
#
_entry.id   AF-A0A895Y690-F1
#
_cell.length_a   1.000
_cell.length_b   1.000
_cell.length_c   1.000
_cell.angle_alpha   90.00
_cell.angle_beta   90.00
_cell.angle_gamma   90.00
#
_symmetry.space_group_name_H-M   'P 1'
#
loop_
_entity.id
_entity.type
_entity.pdbx_description
1 polymer ?
#
loop_
_entity_poly.entity_id
_entity_poly.type
_entity_poly.pdbx_seq_one_letter_code
_entity_poly.pdbx_strand_id
1 'polypeptide(L)'
;MFRRGITASRLAGLAALVVAVPLTALAAAPAAANGLGADGLGADGLGADGLGSPAAPVETKLTAADGAQGDLFGRAVALDGDTALVGAPEVNVAGVQNHGAVYAFARTDAGWVEQQRLLPEDGVAQGRFGLAVALAGDTALIGDESHRGAYVFTRGADGWQEQTKLAPAEAGNDYVGTSLALSADGQTAVVAAEAAEVGGAVRQGRVYVYTRQGGEWTESAQLTASDGHSWGLFGSDVALSADGQTLVVGGEFAHVGDIDYQGQAYIFSREGDEWVERTILRAADGGAMHRFGNTVAIAGDTILVGAYDAPDGGAVYVFTPDGDGWTERTALRGSATGTGSEFGRALTLSAAGDTAVIGDARANELHGVVYVFVAGEGEWQEETTLTASDAEWNHQLGFSVALDGDTVLAGAWTSRVAGVTNQGSAYAFQLPGTGPEDPAPVVCDRTVAGLHAGPLSVDEGVTCLAAGAQILGEVNVASGAGLVATAAVVQGPVSALGATVLDLSLTQVTGAIVGSGVTQQVTLLGSQVTGSVSVVGSGTADQPVVVAGNTIIGTLTCLDNDPAPTSQGLPNTATGGGYGQCEGL
;
A
#
# COMPACT_ATOMS: atom_id res chain seq x y z
N MET A 1 0.19 52.87 -25.46
CA MET A 1 0.01 53.22 -26.89
C MET A 1 0.46 51.98 -27.66
N PHE A 2 -0.33 51.26 -28.47
CA PHE A 2 -1.39 51.63 -29.40
C PHE A 2 -2.56 50.63 -29.35
N ARG A 3 -3.72 51.11 -29.79
CA ARG A 3 -5.04 50.48 -29.80
C ARG A 3 -5.40 49.96 -31.20
N ARG A 4 -6.21 48.89 -31.20
CA ARG A 4 -7.36 48.55 -32.07
C ARG A 4 -7.18 48.09 -33.53
N GLY A 5 -7.95 47.05 -33.86
CA GLY A 5 -8.42 46.75 -35.21
C GLY A 5 -9.27 45.47 -35.32
N ILE A 6 -10.49 45.47 -34.77
CA ILE A 6 -11.53 44.47 -35.08
C ILE A 6 -12.22 44.90 -36.38
N THR A 7 -12.37 43.99 -37.35
CA THR A 7 -13.37 44.10 -38.42
C THR A 7 -14.01 42.75 -38.71
N ALA A 8 -15.34 42.77 -38.80
CA ALA A 8 -16.23 41.65 -39.05
C ALA A 8 -16.79 41.67 -40.49
N SER A 9 -17.02 40.49 -41.07
CA SER A 9 -17.97 40.16 -42.18
C SER A 9 -17.63 38.76 -42.71
N ARG A 10 -18.49 37.77 -43.03
CA ARG A 10 -19.95 37.46 -43.05
C ARG A 10 -20.00 35.91 -43.16
N LEU A 11 -20.76 35.15 -42.36
CA LEU A 11 -22.18 34.74 -42.50
C LEU A 11 -22.58 34.04 -43.82
N ALA A 12 -22.57 32.69 -43.78
CA ALA A 12 -23.51 31.72 -44.42
C ALA A 12 -22.89 30.31 -44.18
N GLY A 13 -23.53 29.25 -43.72
CA GLY A 13 -24.87 28.98 -43.21
C GLY A 13 -24.90 27.45 -43.02
N LEU A 14 -25.35 26.93 -41.87
CA LEU A 14 -25.73 25.52 -41.75
C LEU A 14 -26.91 25.43 -40.79
N ALA A 15 -28.00 24.87 -41.31
CA ALA A 15 -29.28 24.73 -40.65
C ALA A 15 -29.22 23.73 -39.50
N ALA A 16 -29.84 24.08 -38.37
CA ALA A 16 -30.14 23.14 -37.31
C ALA A 16 -31.26 22.19 -37.76
N LEU A 17 -30.96 20.89 -37.80
CA LEU A 17 -31.97 19.84 -37.89
C LEU A 17 -32.18 19.28 -36.48
N VAL A 18 -33.28 19.69 -35.85
CA VAL A 18 -33.79 19.05 -34.63
C VAL A 18 -34.53 17.80 -35.08
N VAL A 19 -33.98 16.62 -34.78
CA VAL A 19 -34.70 15.35 -34.90
C VAL A 19 -35.15 14.94 -33.50
N ALA A 20 -36.45 15.04 -33.25
CA ALA A 20 -37.10 14.41 -32.11
C ALA A 20 -37.17 12.90 -32.35
N VAL A 21 -36.67 12.10 -31.41
CA VAL A 21 -36.86 10.64 -31.40
C VAL A 21 -38.10 10.33 -30.56
N PRO A 22 -39.10 9.59 -31.08
CA PRO A 22 -40.31 9.27 -30.33
C PRO A 22 -40.06 8.14 -29.34
N LEU A 23 -40.67 8.27 -28.16
CA LEU A 23 -40.87 7.20 -27.20
C LEU A 23 -41.80 6.15 -27.83
N THR A 24 -41.30 4.93 -28.07
CA THR A 24 -42.15 3.76 -28.37
C THR A 24 -41.92 2.68 -27.34
N ALA A 25 -43.03 2.32 -26.69
CA ALA A 25 -43.16 1.33 -25.65
C ALA A 25 -42.69 -0.07 -26.09
N LEU A 26 -41.94 -0.74 -25.21
CA LEU A 26 -41.75 -2.18 -25.29
C LEU A 26 -42.83 -2.86 -24.44
N ALA A 27 -43.60 -3.71 -25.11
CA ALA A 27 -44.75 -4.43 -24.58
C ALA A 27 -44.36 -5.53 -23.60
N ALA A 28 -45.28 -5.79 -22.66
CA ALA A 28 -45.22 -6.83 -21.65
C ALA A 28 -45.62 -8.23 -22.17
N ALA A 29 -45.24 -9.22 -21.35
CA ALA A 29 -45.84 -10.54 -21.12
C ALA A 29 -45.34 -11.74 -21.97
N PRO A 30 -45.34 -13.00 -21.45
CA PRO A 30 -46.15 -13.47 -20.32
C PRO A 30 -45.44 -14.26 -19.21
N ALA A 31 -46.09 -14.21 -18.05
CA ALA A 31 -45.96 -15.14 -16.95
C ALA A 31 -46.39 -16.55 -17.38
N ALA A 32 -45.56 -17.54 -17.08
CA ALA A 32 -45.98 -18.93 -17.00
C ALA A 32 -46.21 -19.26 -15.52
N ALA A 33 -47.47 -19.21 -15.12
CA ALA A 33 -47.95 -19.83 -13.90
C ALA A 33 -47.89 -21.35 -14.08
N ASN A 34 -47.17 -22.04 -13.20
CA ASN A 34 -47.53 -23.39 -12.78
C ASN A 34 -47.74 -23.35 -11.29
N GLY A 35 -49.01 -23.39 -10.89
CA GLY A 35 -49.40 -23.58 -9.51
C GLY A 35 -49.10 -25.00 -9.06
N LEU A 36 -48.50 -25.11 -7.88
CA LEU A 36 -48.85 -26.14 -6.92
C LEU A 36 -49.16 -25.44 -5.60
N GLY A 37 -50.24 -25.92 -4.99
CA GLY A 37 -51.01 -25.20 -3.99
C GLY A 37 -50.32 -25.06 -2.64
N ALA A 38 -50.85 -24.08 -1.92
CA ALA A 38 -50.60 -23.84 -0.52
C ALA A 38 -50.90 -25.08 0.33
N ASP A 39 -49.99 -25.39 1.25
CA ASP A 39 -50.34 -25.67 2.63
C ASP A 39 -49.42 -24.80 3.50
N GLY A 40 -50.06 -24.13 4.47
CA GLY A 40 -49.58 -22.90 5.08
C GLY A 40 -48.44 -23.04 6.08
N LEU A 41 -48.06 -21.85 6.56
CA LEU A 41 -47.37 -21.42 7.79
C LEU A 41 -46.54 -20.20 7.33
N GLY A 42 -47.04 -18.97 7.49
CA GLY A 42 -46.98 -18.28 8.77
C GLY A 42 -45.70 -17.44 8.77
N ALA A 43 -45.83 -16.13 8.58
CA ALA A 43 -44.74 -15.18 8.57
C ALA A 43 -43.96 -15.23 9.90
N ASP A 44 -42.64 -15.35 9.81
CA ASP A 44 -41.69 -14.77 10.76
C ASP A 44 -40.44 -14.34 9.96
N GLY A 45 -39.96 -13.14 10.25
CA GLY A 45 -39.02 -12.40 9.44
C GLY A 45 -37.65 -13.07 9.29
N LEU A 46 -37.18 -13.15 8.06
CA LEU A 46 -35.76 -13.20 7.74
C LEU A 46 -35.42 -11.87 7.10
N GLY A 47 -35.08 -10.90 7.96
CA GLY A 47 -34.42 -9.68 7.53
C GLY A 47 -33.06 -10.04 6.92
N ALA A 48 -32.79 -9.45 5.77
CA ALA A 48 -31.50 -9.54 5.08
C ALA A 48 -30.45 -8.61 5.74
N ASP A 49 -30.33 -8.65 7.07
CA ASP A 49 -29.49 -7.77 7.88
C ASP A 49 -28.49 -8.59 8.72
N GLY A 50 -27.81 -9.56 8.10
CA GLY A 50 -26.95 -10.53 8.80
C GLY A 50 -25.56 -10.75 8.23
N LEU A 51 -25.19 -10.08 7.13
CA LEU A 51 -23.79 -9.97 6.73
C LEU A 51 -23.30 -8.64 7.28
N GLY A 52 -22.62 -8.67 8.43
CA GLY A 52 -22.03 -7.47 9.01
C GLY A 52 -21.14 -6.80 7.98
N SER A 53 -21.27 -5.48 7.82
CA SER A 53 -20.25 -4.68 7.15
C SER A 53 -18.87 -5.06 7.71
N PRO A 54 -17.81 -5.09 6.89
CA PRO A 54 -16.46 -5.25 7.42
C PRO A 54 -16.25 -4.24 8.56
N ALA A 55 -15.58 -4.69 9.62
CA ALA A 55 -15.22 -3.80 10.72
C ALA A 55 -14.51 -2.59 10.15
N ALA A 56 -14.91 -1.38 10.54
CA ALA A 56 -14.26 -0.16 10.08
C ALA A 56 -12.78 -0.19 10.50
N PRO A 57 -11.85 0.29 9.66
CA PRO A 57 -10.44 0.42 10.02
C PRO A 57 -10.30 1.25 11.31
N VAL A 58 -9.38 0.85 12.19
CA VAL A 58 -9.08 1.65 13.38
C VAL A 58 -8.23 2.84 12.96
N GLU A 59 -8.72 4.05 13.24
CA GLU A 59 -8.09 5.30 12.81
C GLU A 59 -7.43 6.02 14.01
N THR A 60 -6.20 6.48 13.83
CA THR A 60 -5.51 7.39 14.74
C THR A 60 -5.08 8.64 14.00
N LYS A 61 -5.51 9.81 14.48
CA LYS A 61 -5.08 11.11 13.95
C LYS A 61 -3.76 11.56 14.60
N LEU A 62 -2.78 11.88 13.78
CA LEU A 62 -1.48 12.43 14.16
C LEU A 62 -1.46 13.93 13.85
N THR A 63 -0.95 14.71 14.80
CA THR A 63 -0.78 16.17 14.69
C THR A 63 0.51 16.60 15.36
N ALA A 64 1.21 17.60 14.81
CA ALA A 64 2.33 18.23 15.49
C ALA A 64 1.88 18.95 16.78
N ALA A 65 2.57 18.71 17.89
CA ALA A 65 2.29 19.32 19.19
C ALA A 65 2.39 20.85 19.19
N ASP A 66 3.23 21.40 18.32
CA ASP A 66 3.42 22.85 18.12
C ASP A 66 2.80 23.37 16.81
N GLY A 67 1.93 22.58 16.17
CA GLY A 67 1.38 22.92 14.87
C GLY A 67 0.59 24.24 14.88
N ALA A 68 0.81 25.02 13.82
CA ALA A 68 0.28 26.35 13.61
C ALA A 68 -0.41 26.47 12.24
N GLN A 69 -1.06 27.61 12.01
CA GLN A 69 -1.75 27.90 10.76
C GLN A 69 -0.77 27.92 9.59
N GLY A 70 -1.00 27.07 8.60
CA GLY A 70 -0.21 27.04 7.37
C GLY A 70 1.04 26.20 7.45
N ASP A 71 1.24 25.37 8.49
CA ASP A 71 2.42 24.50 8.59
C ASP A 71 2.42 23.35 7.57
N LEU A 72 1.23 22.98 7.08
CA LEU A 72 1.01 21.93 6.08
C LEU A 72 1.49 20.53 6.51
N PHE A 73 1.32 20.18 7.78
CA PHE A 73 1.67 18.87 8.33
C PHE A 73 0.94 17.74 7.59
N GLY A 74 1.65 16.69 7.19
CA GLY A 74 1.09 15.61 6.37
C GLY A 74 1.25 15.84 4.87
N ARG A 75 2.05 16.83 4.46
CA ARG A 75 2.37 17.07 3.04
C ARG A 75 3.24 15.96 2.44
N ALA A 76 4.05 15.30 3.27
CA ALA A 76 4.78 14.08 2.95
C ALA A 76 4.78 13.17 4.19
N VAL A 77 4.71 11.87 3.97
CA VAL A 77 4.71 10.85 5.03
C VAL A 77 5.62 9.71 4.64
N ALA A 78 6.27 9.09 5.62
CA ALA A 78 7.00 7.84 5.47
C ALA A 78 6.75 6.97 6.72
N LEU A 79 6.73 5.66 6.53
CA LEU A 79 6.43 4.67 7.56
C LEU A 79 7.37 3.48 7.42
N ASP A 80 7.91 3.01 8.54
CA ASP A 80 8.67 1.77 8.64
C ASP A 80 8.50 1.21 10.05
N GLY A 81 7.81 0.08 10.16
CA GLY A 81 7.37 -0.54 11.40
C GLY A 81 6.63 0.43 12.31
N ASP A 82 7.19 0.59 13.51
CA ASP A 82 6.67 1.47 14.55
C ASP A 82 7.11 2.92 14.41
N THR A 83 7.69 3.32 13.27
CA THR A 83 8.23 4.66 13.08
C THR A 83 7.57 5.38 11.92
N ALA A 84 6.98 6.54 12.20
CA ALA A 84 6.39 7.40 11.18
C ALA A 84 7.12 8.74 11.15
N LEU A 85 7.40 9.24 9.94
CA LEU A 85 7.88 10.60 9.70
C LEU A 85 6.79 11.38 8.98
N VAL A 86 6.51 12.58 9.46
CA VAL A 86 5.50 13.47 8.85
C VAL A 86 6.09 14.85 8.59
N GLY A 87 6.10 15.26 7.33
CA GLY A 87 6.61 16.54 6.87
C GLY A 87 5.61 17.69 7.05
N ALA A 88 6.13 18.85 7.45
CA ALA A 88 5.41 20.12 7.58
C ALA A 88 6.29 21.24 6.99
N PRO A 89 6.35 21.37 5.65
CA PRO A 89 7.35 22.19 4.97
C PRO A 89 7.15 23.70 5.17
N GLU A 90 6.00 24.16 5.63
CA GLU A 90 5.73 25.59 5.80
C GLU A 90 5.83 26.08 7.25
N VAL A 91 6.33 25.21 8.15
CA VAL A 91 6.65 25.58 9.53
C VAL A 91 7.62 26.75 9.57
N ASN A 92 7.28 27.74 10.39
CA ASN A 92 8.12 28.91 10.67
C ASN A 92 8.93 28.67 11.96
N VAL A 93 10.26 28.69 11.89
CA VAL A 93 11.13 28.42 13.05
C VAL A 93 11.91 29.67 13.42
N ALA A 94 11.80 30.12 14.67
CA ALA A 94 12.56 31.27 15.20
C ALA A 94 12.48 32.54 14.31
N GLY A 95 11.35 32.76 13.64
CA GLY A 95 11.12 33.90 12.73
C GLY A 95 11.60 33.69 11.29
N VAL A 96 12.18 32.53 10.97
CA VAL A 96 12.53 32.11 9.62
C VAL A 96 11.30 31.54 8.94
N GLN A 97 10.89 32.16 7.84
CA GLN A 97 9.66 31.79 7.13
C GLN A 97 9.84 30.51 6.32
N ASN A 98 8.86 29.59 6.34
CA ASN A 98 8.88 28.34 5.58
C ASN A 98 10.23 27.61 5.73
N HIS A 99 10.72 27.55 6.97
CA HIS A 99 11.93 26.82 7.33
C HIS A 99 11.70 25.31 7.09
N GLY A 100 10.49 24.86 7.41
CA GLY A 100 10.09 23.46 7.33
C GLY A 100 10.57 22.65 8.53
N ALA A 101 9.85 21.58 8.81
CA ALA A 101 10.15 20.61 9.85
C ALA A 101 9.64 19.22 9.45
N VAL A 102 10.22 18.17 10.04
CA VAL A 102 9.69 16.81 10.02
C VAL A 102 9.47 16.36 11.46
N TYR A 103 8.36 15.67 11.71
CA TYR A 103 8.01 15.17 13.03
C TYR A 103 8.10 13.65 13.02
N ALA A 104 8.91 13.10 13.94
CA ALA A 104 9.04 11.67 14.14
C ALA A 104 8.06 11.19 15.20
N PHE A 105 7.25 10.20 14.84
CA PHE A 105 6.32 9.52 15.73
C PHE A 105 6.77 8.07 15.93
N ALA A 106 6.56 7.56 17.14
CA ALA A 106 6.74 6.15 17.46
C ALA A 106 5.40 5.53 17.87
N ARG A 107 5.11 4.32 17.39
CA ARG A 107 3.98 3.52 17.86
C ARG A 107 4.32 2.93 19.23
N THR A 108 3.38 3.03 20.15
CA THR A 108 3.47 2.51 21.52
C THR A 108 2.15 1.84 21.89
N ASP A 109 2.09 1.19 23.05
CA ASP A 109 0.83 0.64 23.59
C ASP A 109 -0.28 1.70 23.74
N ALA A 110 0.10 2.97 23.87
CA ALA A 110 -0.82 4.11 23.95
C ALA A 110 -1.18 4.71 22.59
N GLY A 111 -0.74 4.10 21.48
CA GLY A 111 -0.85 4.60 20.12
C GLY A 111 0.39 5.35 19.65
N TRP A 112 0.22 6.17 18.61
CA TRP A 112 1.29 6.97 18.02
C TRP A 112 1.63 8.19 18.88
N VAL A 113 2.91 8.34 19.24
CA VAL A 113 3.41 9.43 20.08
C VAL A 113 4.52 10.19 19.36
N GLU A 114 4.40 11.50 19.26
CA GLU A 114 5.45 12.39 18.74
C GLU A 114 6.69 12.30 19.65
N GLN A 115 7.81 11.88 19.08
CA GLN A 115 9.09 11.74 19.79
C GLN A 115 9.98 12.96 19.61
N GLN A 116 10.04 13.49 18.39
CA GLN A 116 11.02 14.51 18.04
C GLN A 116 10.58 15.34 16.85
N ARG A 117 10.86 16.65 16.91
CA ARG A 117 10.85 17.54 15.76
C ARG A 117 12.25 17.66 15.18
N LEU A 118 12.40 17.28 13.92
CA LEU A 118 13.63 17.32 13.14
C LEU A 118 13.71 18.63 12.36
N LEU A 119 14.86 19.29 12.42
CA LEU A 119 15.16 20.54 11.74
C LEU A 119 16.56 20.44 11.13
N PRO A 120 16.81 21.00 9.94
CA PRO A 120 18.14 21.09 9.38
C PRO A 120 18.98 22.09 10.19
N GLU A 121 20.24 21.75 10.48
CA GLU A 121 21.16 22.61 11.24
C GLU A 121 21.44 23.94 10.51
N ASP A 122 21.45 23.91 9.18
CA ASP A 122 21.72 25.07 8.32
C ASP A 122 20.44 25.78 7.85
N GLY A 123 19.27 25.46 8.39
CA GLY A 123 17.98 25.89 7.85
C GLY A 123 17.80 27.39 7.59
N VAL A 124 17.17 27.72 6.46
CA VAL A 124 16.97 29.11 5.97
C VAL A 124 15.51 29.39 5.60
N ALA A 125 15.23 30.66 5.30
CA ALA A 125 13.91 31.05 4.83
C ALA A 125 13.60 30.41 3.48
N GLN A 126 12.38 29.87 3.34
CA GLN A 126 11.90 29.14 2.18
C GLN A 126 12.60 27.79 1.93
N GLY A 127 13.34 27.24 2.91
CA GLY A 127 13.92 25.90 2.84
C GLY A 127 12.88 24.84 2.48
N ARG A 128 11.70 24.89 3.12
CA ARG A 128 10.65 23.88 2.95
C ARG A 128 11.15 22.47 3.26
N PHE A 129 12.02 22.36 4.26
CA PHE A 129 12.48 21.08 4.79
C PHE A 129 11.29 20.20 5.17
N GLY A 130 11.31 18.94 4.72
CA GLY A 130 10.18 18.02 4.90
C GLY A 130 9.17 18.04 3.76
N LEU A 131 9.50 18.64 2.61
CA LEU A 131 8.67 18.56 1.40
C LEU A 131 8.55 17.12 0.86
N ALA A 132 9.62 16.34 1.03
CA ALA A 132 9.68 14.90 0.76
C ALA A 132 10.39 14.20 1.92
N VAL A 133 9.95 12.98 2.24
CA VAL A 133 10.55 12.14 3.29
C VAL A 133 10.63 10.70 2.80
N ALA A 134 11.75 10.04 3.08
CA ALA A 134 11.92 8.59 2.91
C ALA A 134 12.55 8.00 4.17
N LEU A 135 12.18 6.77 4.51
CA LEU A 135 12.58 6.10 5.75
C LEU A 135 12.95 4.64 5.46
N ALA A 136 14.09 4.19 6.01
CA ALA A 136 14.49 2.79 6.04
C ALA A 136 15.29 2.51 7.33
N GLY A 137 14.73 1.70 8.20
CA GLY A 137 15.15 1.42 9.56
C GLY A 137 15.44 2.69 10.35
N ASP A 138 16.70 2.84 10.72
CA ASP A 138 17.22 3.98 11.48
C ASP A 138 17.77 5.11 10.58
N THR A 139 17.50 5.10 9.28
CA THR A 139 17.97 6.12 8.32
C THR A 139 16.79 6.81 7.66
N ALA A 140 16.80 8.14 7.68
CA ALA A 140 15.80 8.97 7.00
C ALA A 140 16.46 9.92 6.00
N LEU A 141 15.81 10.13 4.86
CA LEU A 141 16.12 11.20 3.92
C LEU A 141 15.02 12.25 3.97
N ILE A 142 15.40 13.53 4.04
CA ILE A 142 14.46 14.64 4.10
C ILE A 142 14.84 15.71 3.09
N GLY A 143 13.91 16.05 2.21
CA GLY A 143 14.12 17.01 1.12
C GLY A 143 13.99 18.46 1.57
N ASP A 144 14.76 19.35 0.94
CA ASP A 144 14.69 20.80 1.12
C ASP A 144 14.88 21.49 -0.24
N GLU A 145 13.83 22.21 -0.64
CA GLU A 145 13.69 22.81 -1.97
C GLU A 145 14.71 23.93 -2.21
N SER A 146 14.94 24.81 -1.22
CA SER A 146 15.82 25.98 -1.41
C SER A 146 17.28 25.67 -1.15
N HIS A 147 17.58 24.67 -0.34
CA HIS A 147 18.93 24.19 -0.10
C HIS A 147 19.39 23.10 -1.07
N ARG A 148 18.51 22.68 -1.99
CA ARG A 148 18.83 21.88 -3.18
C ARG A 148 19.52 20.57 -2.80
N GLY A 149 18.90 19.82 -1.92
CA GLY A 149 19.42 18.54 -1.50
C GLY A 149 18.47 17.78 -0.59
N ALA A 150 18.99 16.67 -0.09
CA ALA A 150 18.34 15.83 0.90
C ALA A 150 19.24 15.67 2.13
N TYR A 151 18.71 15.86 3.32
CA TYR A 151 19.44 15.61 4.56
C TYR A 151 19.26 14.18 5.00
N VAL A 152 20.36 13.55 5.39
CA VAL A 152 20.37 12.23 6.01
C VAL A 152 20.28 12.42 7.51
N PHE A 153 19.25 11.85 8.11
CA PHE A 153 19.13 11.73 9.56
C PHE A 153 19.31 10.26 9.96
N THR A 154 19.97 10.03 11.09
CA THR A 154 20.11 8.68 11.67
C THR A 154 19.60 8.63 13.09
N ARG A 155 18.85 7.58 13.44
CA ARG A 155 18.36 7.33 14.79
C ARG A 155 19.40 6.55 15.61
N GLY A 156 19.68 7.04 16.80
CA GLY A 156 20.51 6.36 17.79
C GLY A 156 19.90 6.43 19.19
N ALA A 157 20.69 6.18 20.23
CA ALA A 157 20.23 6.20 21.63
C ALA A 157 19.70 7.57 22.07
N ASP A 158 20.21 8.66 21.48
CA ASP A 158 19.81 10.04 21.77
C ASP A 158 18.76 10.58 20.79
N GLY A 159 18.05 9.69 20.09
CA GLY A 159 17.06 10.05 19.06
C GLY A 159 17.67 10.25 17.68
N TRP A 160 16.95 10.97 16.82
CA TRP A 160 17.37 11.31 15.46
C TRP A 160 18.37 12.46 15.45
N GLN A 161 19.44 12.32 14.67
CA GLN A 161 20.48 13.34 14.50
C GLN A 161 20.76 13.53 13.01
N GLU A 162 20.99 14.78 12.60
CA GLU A 162 21.45 15.08 11.24
C GLU A 162 22.87 14.52 11.07
N GLN A 163 23.08 13.75 10.00
CA GLN A 163 24.38 13.16 9.70
C GLN A 163 25.12 13.96 8.62
N THR A 164 24.45 14.20 7.49
CA THR A 164 25.03 14.89 6.34
C THR A 164 23.93 15.38 5.41
N LYS A 165 24.30 16.25 4.47
CA LYS A 165 23.47 16.69 3.36
C LYS A 165 23.96 16.10 2.04
N LEU A 166 23.05 15.52 1.28
CA LEU A 166 23.24 15.03 -0.09
C LEU A 166 22.82 16.14 -1.05
N ALA A 167 23.80 16.88 -1.55
CA ALA A 167 23.59 17.98 -2.49
C ALA A 167 24.59 17.87 -3.66
N PRO A 168 24.13 17.89 -4.92
CA PRO A 168 25.02 17.90 -6.06
C PRO A 168 25.80 19.22 -6.12
N ALA A 169 27.08 19.15 -6.47
CA ALA A 169 27.96 20.33 -6.49
C ALA A 169 27.50 21.44 -7.47
N GLU A 170 26.82 21.07 -8.57
CA GLU A 170 26.42 21.96 -9.66
C GLU A 170 24.89 22.10 -9.78
N ALA A 171 24.15 22.02 -8.67
CA ALA A 171 22.68 21.89 -8.63
C ALA A 171 21.84 23.13 -9.05
N GLY A 172 22.41 24.05 -9.83
CA GLY A 172 21.65 25.03 -10.61
C GLY A 172 20.49 25.68 -9.86
N ASN A 173 19.30 25.76 -10.44
CA ASN A 173 18.04 25.97 -9.70
C ASN A 173 17.16 24.75 -9.99
N ASP A 174 17.70 23.59 -9.66
CA ASP A 174 17.25 22.32 -10.24
C ASP A 174 16.17 21.63 -9.41
N TYR A 175 15.71 22.29 -8.33
CA TYR A 175 14.72 21.78 -7.37
C TYR A 175 15.12 20.37 -6.90
N VAL A 176 16.33 20.27 -6.35
CA VAL A 176 16.87 19.00 -5.87
C VAL A 176 16.22 18.65 -4.53
N GLY A 177 15.87 17.38 -4.36
CA GLY A 177 15.24 16.85 -3.14
C GLY A 177 13.70 16.91 -3.16
N THR A 178 13.08 17.07 -4.34
CA THR A 178 11.60 17.08 -4.48
C THR A 178 10.97 15.69 -4.37
N SER A 179 11.70 14.64 -4.72
CA SER A 179 11.35 13.23 -4.48
C SER A 179 12.60 12.43 -4.09
N LEU A 180 12.40 11.42 -3.24
CA LEU A 180 13.46 10.69 -2.54
C LEU A 180 13.10 9.20 -2.45
N ALA A 181 14.10 8.34 -2.57
CA ALA A 181 13.95 6.92 -2.26
C ALA A 181 15.17 6.37 -1.50
N LEU A 182 14.92 5.37 -0.65
CA LEU A 182 15.93 4.60 0.07
C LEU A 182 15.73 3.12 -0.23
N SER A 183 16.84 2.38 -0.25
CA SER A 183 16.82 0.91 -0.23
C SER A 183 16.56 0.43 1.19
N ALA A 184 16.06 -0.80 1.35
CA ALA A 184 15.65 -1.33 2.65
C ALA A 184 16.83 -1.44 3.64
N ASP A 185 18.06 -1.61 3.14
CA ASP A 185 19.28 -1.63 3.95
C ASP A 185 19.82 -0.23 4.31
N GLY A 186 19.17 0.83 3.82
CA GLY A 186 19.58 2.22 4.01
C GLY A 186 20.94 2.58 3.40
N GLN A 187 21.47 1.79 2.46
CA GLN A 187 22.79 2.02 1.87
C GLN A 187 22.77 2.69 0.49
N THR A 188 21.64 2.65 -0.20
CA THR A 188 21.43 3.35 -1.48
C THR A 188 20.32 4.37 -1.33
N ALA A 189 20.62 5.61 -1.72
CA ALA A 189 19.72 6.75 -1.70
C ALA A 189 19.56 7.33 -3.09
N VAL A 190 18.35 7.77 -3.43
CA VAL A 190 18.03 8.42 -4.69
C VAL A 190 17.45 9.79 -4.39
N VAL A 191 17.98 10.81 -5.05
CA VAL A 191 17.57 12.21 -4.88
C VAL A 191 17.23 12.79 -6.25
N ALA A 192 15.97 13.17 -6.45
CA ALA A 192 15.52 13.75 -7.70
C ALA A 192 15.79 15.26 -7.79
N ALA A 193 15.96 15.74 -9.03
CA ALA A 193 16.11 17.13 -9.40
C ALA A 193 15.29 17.39 -10.68
N GLU A 194 13.97 17.43 -10.52
CA GLU A 194 12.99 17.42 -11.61
C GLU A 194 13.13 18.61 -12.59
N ALA A 195 13.69 19.73 -12.12
CA ALA A 195 13.83 20.94 -12.92
C ALA A 195 15.23 21.09 -13.55
N ALA A 196 16.11 20.11 -13.39
CA ALA A 196 17.47 20.17 -13.91
C ALA A 196 17.50 20.41 -15.42
N GLU A 197 18.42 21.29 -15.85
CA GLU A 197 18.73 21.47 -17.27
C GLU A 197 19.76 20.42 -17.72
N VAL A 198 19.48 19.77 -18.85
CA VAL A 198 20.36 18.74 -19.42
C VAL A 198 20.63 19.08 -20.88
N GLY A 199 21.89 19.37 -21.23
CA GLY A 199 22.27 19.66 -22.61
C GLY A 199 21.53 20.83 -23.28
N GLY A 200 21.04 21.81 -22.50
CA GLY A 200 20.22 22.93 -22.98
C GLY A 200 18.71 22.69 -22.94
N ALA A 201 18.26 21.48 -22.57
CA ALA A 201 16.86 21.17 -22.36
C ALA A 201 16.44 21.58 -20.95
N VAL A 202 15.70 22.69 -20.86
CA VAL A 202 15.25 23.27 -19.59
C VAL A 202 14.23 22.35 -18.92
N ARG A 203 14.36 22.10 -17.61
CA ARG A 203 13.44 21.22 -16.86
C ARG A 203 13.26 19.84 -17.50
N GLN A 204 14.33 19.31 -18.10
CA GLN A 204 14.35 17.91 -18.51
C GLN A 204 14.32 17.00 -17.27
N GLY A 205 15.03 17.41 -16.22
CA GLY A 205 15.12 16.67 -14.98
C GLY A 205 16.32 15.72 -14.93
N ARG A 206 16.77 15.40 -13.71
CA ARG A 206 17.89 14.52 -13.42
C ARG A 206 17.64 13.81 -12.09
N VAL A 207 18.18 12.61 -11.94
CA VAL A 207 18.21 11.88 -10.67
C VAL A 207 19.64 11.58 -10.26
N TYR A 208 19.95 11.70 -8.98
CA TYR A 208 21.25 11.40 -8.40
C TYR A 208 21.14 10.16 -7.52
N VAL A 209 22.08 9.21 -7.67
CA VAL A 209 22.15 8.01 -6.84
C VAL A 209 23.36 8.11 -5.93
N TYR A 210 23.15 8.00 -4.62
CA TYR A 210 24.19 8.00 -3.60
C TYR A 210 24.31 6.61 -2.98
N THR A 211 25.54 6.21 -2.67
CA THR A 211 25.82 4.98 -1.92
C THR A 211 26.55 5.30 -0.62
N ARG A 212 26.20 4.57 0.43
CA ARG A 212 26.80 4.68 1.75
C ARG A 212 27.84 3.58 1.93
N GLN A 213 29.07 3.95 2.28
CA GLN A 213 30.14 3.02 2.61
C GLN A 213 30.91 3.53 3.82
N GLY A 214 31.10 2.69 4.84
CA GLY A 214 31.78 3.08 6.07
C GLY A 214 31.11 4.25 6.81
N GLY A 215 29.81 4.45 6.59
CA GLY A 215 29.04 5.57 7.14
C GLY A 215 29.03 6.81 6.25
N GLU A 216 29.92 6.93 5.26
CA GLU A 216 30.00 8.09 4.37
C GLU A 216 29.13 7.90 3.11
N TRP A 217 28.44 8.96 2.70
CA TRP A 217 27.64 8.98 1.48
C TRP A 217 28.43 9.56 0.31
N THR A 218 28.38 8.89 -0.83
CA THR A 218 29.05 9.32 -2.07
C THR A 218 28.10 9.28 -3.24
N GLU A 219 28.10 10.32 -4.07
CA GLU A 219 27.36 10.31 -5.34
C GLU A 219 28.01 9.26 -6.25
N SER A 220 27.25 8.23 -6.59
CA SER A 220 27.68 7.09 -7.41
C SER A 220 27.23 7.21 -8.87
N ALA A 221 26.12 7.90 -9.13
CA ALA A 221 25.61 8.08 -10.48
C ALA A 221 24.73 9.33 -10.63
N GLN A 222 24.66 9.83 -11.88
CA GLN A 222 23.71 10.83 -12.35
C GLN A 222 22.95 10.26 -13.54
N LEU A 223 21.63 10.24 -13.44
CA LEU A 223 20.75 9.61 -14.42
C LEU A 223 19.84 10.64 -15.08
N THR A 224 19.61 10.47 -16.38
CA THR A 224 18.71 11.28 -17.21
C THR A 224 17.98 10.37 -18.18
N ALA A 225 16.74 10.71 -18.54
CA ALA A 225 16.01 10.01 -19.59
C ALA A 225 16.78 9.98 -20.93
N SER A 226 16.85 8.81 -21.56
CA SER A 226 17.50 8.63 -22.87
C SER A 226 16.81 9.40 -24.01
N ASP A 227 15.49 9.58 -23.91
CA ASP A 227 14.65 10.37 -24.82
C ASP A 227 14.23 11.73 -24.23
N GLY A 228 14.95 12.19 -23.19
CA GLY A 228 14.58 13.38 -22.46
C GLY A 228 14.61 14.67 -23.29
N HIS A 229 13.74 15.60 -22.92
CA HIS A 229 13.53 16.88 -23.60
C HIS A 229 13.13 17.96 -22.59
N SER A 230 13.04 19.21 -23.06
CA SER A 230 12.59 20.31 -22.21
C SER A 230 11.22 20.01 -21.63
N TRP A 231 11.03 20.33 -20.35
CA TRP A 231 9.80 20.09 -19.59
C TRP A 231 9.42 18.61 -19.42
N GLY A 232 10.31 17.65 -19.66
CA GLY A 232 10.03 16.23 -19.41
C GLY A 232 9.81 15.89 -17.93
N LEU A 233 10.41 16.67 -17.02
CA LEU A 233 10.37 16.45 -15.56
C LEU A 233 10.79 15.05 -15.14
N PHE A 234 11.86 14.52 -15.73
CA PHE A 234 12.49 13.29 -15.27
C PHE A 234 12.93 13.42 -13.80
N GLY A 235 12.40 12.55 -12.95
CA GLY A 235 12.52 12.67 -11.50
C GLY A 235 11.33 13.37 -10.83
N SER A 236 10.19 13.52 -11.52
CA SER A 236 8.94 14.00 -10.89
C SER A 236 8.53 13.13 -9.69
N ASP A 237 8.85 11.83 -9.76
CA ASP A 237 8.86 10.93 -8.62
C ASP A 237 9.91 9.82 -8.82
N VAL A 238 10.39 9.21 -7.73
CA VAL A 238 11.37 8.11 -7.78
C VAL A 238 11.01 7.01 -6.79
N ALA A 239 11.20 5.76 -7.21
CA ALA A 239 11.04 4.59 -6.32
C ALA A 239 12.18 3.59 -6.55
N LEU A 240 12.72 3.05 -5.47
CA LEU A 240 13.84 2.11 -5.48
C LEU A 240 13.39 0.78 -4.90
N SER A 241 13.78 -0.33 -5.54
CA SER A 241 13.52 -1.67 -5.00
C SER A 241 14.25 -1.88 -3.67
N ALA A 242 13.71 -2.77 -2.83
CA ALA A 242 14.25 -3.05 -1.49
C ALA A 242 15.74 -3.43 -1.52
N ASP A 243 16.18 -4.17 -2.55
CA ASP A 243 17.56 -4.61 -2.78
C ASP A 243 18.48 -3.53 -3.41
N GLY A 244 17.93 -2.35 -3.72
CA GLY A 244 18.64 -1.25 -4.34
C GLY A 244 19.10 -1.49 -5.79
N GLN A 245 18.56 -2.49 -6.49
CA GLN A 245 19.02 -2.86 -7.84
C GLN A 245 18.15 -2.32 -8.97
N THR A 246 16.89 -1.96 -8.70
CA THR A 246 15.95 -1.46 -9.71
C THR A 246 15.38 -0.12 -9.26
N LEU A 247 15.54 0.90 -10.10
CA LEU A 247 15.05 2.26 -9.88
C LEU A 247 14.01 2.59 -10.94
N VAL A 248 12.84 3.05 -10.50
CA VAL A 248 11.79 3.60 -11.36
C VAL A 248 11.79 5.11 -11.22
N VAL A 249 11.80 5.82 -12.34
CA VAL A 249 11.81 7.29 -12.38
C VAL A 249 10.63 7.79 -13.21
N GLY A 250 9.81 8.66 -12.63
CA GLY A 250 8.71 9.34 -13.31
C GLY A 250 9.18 10.48 -14.21
N GLY A 251 8.50 10.68 -15.33
CA GLY A 251 8.62 11.83 -16.22
C GLY A 251 7.23 12.31 -16.62
N GLU A 252 6.53 12.95 -15.68
CA GLU A 252 5.08 13.23 -15.81
C GLU A 252 4.70 14.04 -17.04
N PHE A 253 5.62 14.87 -17.56
CA PHE A 253 5.37 15.75 -18.69
C PHE A 253 6.11 15.33 -19.95
N ALA A 254 6.67 14.12 -19.97
CA ALA A 254 7.28 13.55 -21.15
C ALA A 254 6.29 13.46 -22.33
N HIS A 255 6.75 13.84 -23.52
CA HIS A 255 5.99 13.71 -24.77
C HIS A 255 6.16 12.29 -25.33
N VAL A 256 5.09 11.72 -25.86
CA VAL A 256 5.09 10.39 -26.48
C VAL A 256 4.72 10.54 -27.95
N GLY A 257 5.73 10.55 -28.83
CA GLY A 257 5.51 10.88 -30.23
C GLY A 257 4.96 12.31 -30.36
N ASP A 258 3.75 12.45 -30.92
CA ASP A 258 3.05 13.74 -31.07
C ASP A 258 2.04 14.01 -29.92
N ILE A 259 2.04 13.20 -28.86
CA ILE A 259 1.10 13.33 -27.74
C ILE A 259 1.75 14.12 -26.61
N ASP A 260 1.24 15.34 -26.39
CA ASP A 260 1.78 16.25 -25.40
C ASP A 260 1.42 15.86 -23.97
N TYR A 261 2.41 15.86 -23.08
CA TYR A 261 2.25 15.61 -21.64
C TYR A 261 1.49 14.31 -21.34
N GLN A 262 1.67 13.30 -22.20
CA GLN A 262 1.17 11.95 -21.90
C GLN A 262 1.84 11.41 -20.64
N GLY A 263 3.13 11.71 -20.49
CA GLY A 263 3.96 11.23 -19.41
C GLY A 263 4.53 9.84 -19.69
N GLN A 264 5.65 9.53 -19.03
CA GLN A 264 6.39 8.28 -19.14
C GLN A 264 7.02 7.92 -17.79
N ALA A 265 7.44 6.67 -17.62
CA ALA A 265 8.31 6.27 -16.52
C ALA A 265 9.48 5.43 -17.04
N TYR A 266 10.60 5.45 -16.35
CA TYR A 266 11.86 4.86 -16.81
C TYR A 266 12.35 3.87 -15.77
N ILE A 267 12.71 2.66 -16.20
CA ILE A 267 13.30 1.63 -15.35
C ILE A 267 14.79 1.59 -15.59
N PHE A 268 15.56 1.82 -14.54
CA PHE A 268 17.00 1.63 -14.49
C PHE A 268 17.31 0.38 -13.67
N SER A 269 18.23 -0.45 -14.17
CA SER A 269 18.76 -1.59 -13.42
C SER A 269 20.25 -1.41 -13.20
N ARG A 270 20.72 -1.81 -12.02
CA ARG A 270 22.13 -1.78 -11.67
C ARG A 270 22.87 -2.98 -12.29
N GLU A 271 23.94 -2.69 -13.02
CA GLU A 271 24.83 -3.66 -13.65
C GLU A 271 26.27 -3.43 -13.17
N GLY A 272 26.65 -4.15 -12.11
CA GLY A 272 27.89 -3.86 -11.40
C GLY A 272 27.81 -2.49 -10.71
N ASP A 273 28.65 -1.55 -11.16
CA ASP A 273 28.70 -0.18 -10.63
C ASP A 273 27.95 0.83 -11.52
N GLU A 274 27.36 0.40 -12.63
CA GLU A 274 26.64 1.27 -13.56
C GLU A 274 25.12 1.09 -13.45
N TRP A 275 24.37 2.14 -13.78
CA TRP A 275 22.92 2.11 -13.93
C TRP A 275 22.56 2.16 -15.41
N VAL A 276 21.78 1.20 -15.87
CA VAL A 276 21.38 1.08 -17.28
C VAL A 276 19.87 1.27 -17.40
N GLU A 277 19.44 2.19 -18.26
CA GLU A 277 18.02 2.33 -18.62
C GLU A 277 17.58 1.09 -19.42
N ARG A 278 16.69 0.28 -18.86
CA ARG A 278 16.23 -0.99 -19.44
C ARG A 278 14.93 -0.87 -20.20
N THR A 279 14.00 -0.08 -19.69
CA THR A 279 12.64 0.00 -20.22
C THR A 279 12.06 1.37 -19.98
N ILE A 280 11.36 1.89 -20.99
CA ILE A 280 10.52 3.07 -20.85
C ILE A 280 9.06 2.60 -20.82
N LEU A 281 8.39 2.82 -19.70
CA LEU A 281 6.99 2.49 -19.48
C LEU A 281 6.07 3.58 -20.02
N ARG A 282 5.00 3.15 -20.69
CA ARG A 282 3.93 4.00 -21.22
C ARG A 282 2.60 3.29 -21.03
N ALA A 283 1.57 4.02 -20.63
CA ALA A 283 0.20 3.50 -20.61
C ALA A 283 -0.27 3.13 -22.03
N ALA A 284 -0.87 1.95 -22.18
CA ALA A 284 -1.42 1.46 -23.45
C ALA A 284 -2.57 2.34 -23.98
N ASP A 285 -3.35 2.94 -23.08
CA ASP A 285 -4.42 3.91 -23.36
C ASP A 285 -3.98 5.37 -23.12
N GLY A 286 -2.67 5.62 -23.08
CA GLY A 286 -2.12 6.94 -22.81
C GLY A 286 -2.57 8.00 -23.82
N GLY A 287 -2.87 9.19 -23.31
CA GLY A 287 -3.36 10.33 -24.08
C GLY A 287 -2.78 11.65 -23.57
N ALA A 288 -3.10 12.74 -24.26
CA ALA A 288 -2.53 14.04 -23.93
C ALA A 288 -2.94 14.50 -22.53
N MET A 289 -2.00 15.07 -21.78
CA MET A 289 -2.18 15.56 -20.40
C MET A 289 -2.56 14.49 -19.37
N HIS A 290 -2.44 13.18 -19.66
CA HIS A 290 -2.73 12.15 -18.65
C HIS A 290 -1.74 12.15 -17.49
N ARG A 291 -0.52 12.69 -17.71
CA ARG A 291 0.56 12.81 -16.70
C ARG A 291 1.00 11.47 -16.12
N PHE A 292 1.08 10.44 -16.96
CA PHE A 292 1.63 9.15 -16.56
C PHE A 292 3.05 9.31 -16.01
N GLY A 293 3.36 8.69 -14.88
CA GLY A 293 4.66 8.87 -14.23
C GLY A 293 4.71 10.04 -13.25
N ASN A 294 3.57 10.63 -12.86
CA ASN A 294 3.54 11.61 -11.77
C ASN A 294 3.95 11.02 -10.42
N THR A 295 3.70 9.73 -10.23
CA THR A 295 4.10 8.98 -9.06
C THR A 295 4.38 7.54 -9.44
N VAL A 296 5.34 6.92 -8.77
CA VAL A 296 5.81 5.56 -9.08
C VAL A 296 6.07 4.79 -7.79
N ALA A 297 5.85 3.47 -7.82
CA ALA A 297 6.27 2.56 -6.75
C ALA A 297 6.78 1.26 -7.35
N ILE A 298 7.68 0.59 -6.63
CA ILE A 298 8.19 -0.73 -6.95
C ILE A 298 8.33 -1.57 -5.69
N ALA A 299 7.81 -2.79 -5.72
CA ALA A 299 8.03 -3.81 -4.69
C ALA A 299 7.91 -5.19 -5.32
N GLY A 300 8.87 -6.06 -5.02
CA GLY A 300 8.98 -7.37 -5.68
C GLY A 300 8.96 -7.24 -7.21
N ASP A 301 8.04 -7.99 -7.83
CA ASP A 301 7.82 -8.02 -9.28
C ASP A 301 6.69 -7.08 -9.73
N THR A 302 6.30 -6.10 -8.90
CA THR A 302 5.21 -5.17 -9.21
C THR A 302 5.74 -3.75 -9.28
N ILE A 303 5.42 -3.06 -10.38
CA ILE A 303 5.58 -1.62 -10.52
C ILE A 303 4.20 -0.98 -10.68
N LEU A 304 3.95 0.10 -9.95
CA LEU A 304 2.79 0.96 -10.14
C LEU A 304 3.22 2.29 -10.72
N VAL A 305 2.42 2.81 -11.67
CA VAL A 305 2.62 4.15 -12.21
C VAL A 305 1.30 4.91 -12.21
N GLY A 306 1.28 6.07 -11.56
CA GLY A 306 0.12 6.95 -11.49
C GLY A 306 -0.04 7.84 -12.73
N ALA A 307 -1.29 8.18 -13.03
CA ALA A 307 -1.70 9.16 -14.03
C ALA A 307 -2.98 9.85 -13.54
N TYR A 308 -2.86 10.74 -12.54
CA TYR A 308 -4.04 11.32 -11.87
C TYR A 308 -4.91 12.22 -12.76
N ASP A 309 -4.38 12.72 -13.89
CA ASP A 309 -5.15 13.52 -14.87
C ASP A 309 -5.68 12.68 -16.03
N ALA A 310 -5.56 11.34 -15.97
CA ALA A 310 -6.22 10.44 -16.90
C ALA A 310 -7.76 10.56 -16.81
N PRO A 311 -8.51 10.19 -17.87
CA PRO A 311 -9.98 10.21 -17.86
C PRO A 311 -10.59 9.44 -16.69
N ASP A 312 -11.85 9.75 -16.38
CA ASP A 312 -12.64 9.10 -15.31
C ASP A 312 -12.09 9.29 -13.88
N GLY A 313 -11.32 10.37 -13.66
CA GLY A 313 -10.86 10.79 -12.34
C GLY A 313 -9.50 10.23 -11.94
N GLY A 314 -8.72 9.73 -12.90
CA GLY A 314 -7.35 9.25 -12.70
C GLY A 314 -7.21 7.74 -12.88
N ALA A 315 -5.95 7.30 -13.00
CA ALA A 315 -5.57 5.92 -13.29
C ALA A 315 -4.28 5.54 -12.56
N VAL A 316 -4.16 4.26 -12.20
CA VAL A 316 -2.87 3.65 -11.79
C VAL A 316 -2.65 2.40 -12.63
N TYR A 317 -1.47 2.28 -13.24
CA TYR A 317 -1.13 1.19 -14.14
C TYR A 317 -0.19 0.20 -13.46
N VAL A 318 -0.49 -1.08 -13.56
CA VAL A 318 0.29 -2.17 -12.97
C VAL A 318 1.18 -2.79 -14.04
N PHE A 319 2.48 -2.80 -13.79
CA PHE A 319 3.49 -3.44 -14.62
C PHE A 319 4.13 -4.60 -13.87
N THR A 320 4.47 -5.65 -14.60
CA THR A 320 5.21 -6.81 -14.05
C THR A 320 6.24 -7.29 -15.08
N PRO A 321 7.25 -8.08 -14.68
CA PRO A 321 8.29 -8.57 -15.57
C PRO A 321 7.72 -9.37 -16.76
N ASP A 322 8.35 -9.18 -17.92
CA ASP A 322 8.19 -9.99 -19.13
C ASP A 322 9.54 -10.12 -19.84
N GLY A 323 10.20 -11.26 -19.66
CA GLY A 323 11.59 -11.46 -20.09
C GLY A 323 12.55 -10.52 -19.38
N ASP A 324 13.31 -9.75 -20.15
CA ASP A 324 14.25 -8.72 -19.64
C ASP A 324 13.60 -7.33 -19.48
N GLY A 325 12.29 -7.21 -19.73
CA GLY A 325 11.54 -5.96 -19.69
C GLY A 325 10.30 -6.03 -18.80
N TRP A 326 9.42 -5.06 -18.96
CA TRP A 326 8.19 -4.92 -18.16
C TRP A 326 7.00 -4.65 -19.07
N THR A 327 5.88 -5.30 -18.79
CA THR A 327 4.64 -5.12 -19.54
C THR A 327 3.51 -4.66 -18.62
N GLU A 328 2.66 -3.78 -19.15
CA GLU A 328 1.40 -3.41 -18.50
C GLU A 328 0.51 -4.65 -18.41
N ARG A 329 -0.03 -4.92 -17.22
CA ARG A 329 -0.95 -6.04 -16.97
C ARG A 329 -2.39 -5.55 -16.84
N THR A 330 -2.60 -4.44 -16.16
CA THR A 330 -3.93 -3.85 -15.96
C THR A 330 -3.81 -2.38 -15.56
N ALA A 331 -4.93 -1.68 -15.62
CA ALA A 331 -5.09 -0.33 -15.11
C ALA A 331 -6.19 -0.31 -14.03
N LEU A 332 -5.83 0.12 -12.82
CA LEU A 332 -6.71 0.27 -11.67
C LEU A 332 -7.52 1.56 -11.78
N ARG A 333 -8.76 1.51 -11.29
CA ARG A 333 -9.69 2.63 -11.21
C ARG A 333 -10.40 2.56 -9.86
N GLY A 334 -10.46 3.67 -9.13
CA GLY A 334 -11.15 3.73 -7.84
C GLY A 334 -12.67 3.70 -8.01
N SER A 335 -13.37 3.01 -7.12
CA SER A 335 -14.84 2.85 -7.15
C SER A 335 -15.61 4.16 -6.90
N ALA A 336 -14.96 5.14 -6.26
CA ALA A 336 -15.52 6.42 -5.85
C ALA A 336 -14.89 7.63 -6.55
N THR A 337 -14.30 7.44 -7.73
CA THR A 337 -13.75 8.55 -8.52
C THR A 337 -14.86 9.36 -9.21
N GLY A 338 -14.62 10.66 -9.37
CA GLY A 338 -15.54 11.56 -10.04
C GLY A 338 -14.82 12.70 -10.77
N THR A 339 -15.59 13.63 -11.32
CA THR A 339 -15.03 14.82 -11.97
C THR A 339 -14.15 15.61 -10.99
N GLY A 340 -12.86 15.72 -11.28
CA GLY A 340 -11.89 16.43 -10.44
C GLY A 340 -11.20 15.57 -9.38
N SER A 341 -11.52 14.26 -9.30
CA SER A 341 -10.70 13.27 -8.62
C SER A 341 -9.27 13.25 -9.17
N GLU A 342 -8.34 12.87 -8.32
CA GLU A 342 -6.92 12.71 -8.61
C GLU A 342 -6.46 11.31 -8.20
N PHE A 343 -7.21 10.26 -8.56
CA PHE A 343 -6.84 8.88 -8.27
C PHE A 343 -5.46 8.55 -8.85
N GLY A 344 -4.53 8.09 -8.01
CA GLY A 344 -3.14 7.94 -8.38
C GLY A 344 -2.28 9.18 -8.12
N ARG A 345 -2.74 10.13 -7.30
CA ARG A 345 -1.94 11.29 -6.88
C ARG A 345 -0.73 10.86 -6.04
N ALA A 346 -0.92 9.91 -5.13
CA ALA A 346 0.13 9.27 -4.36
C ALA A 346 -0.13 7.77 -4.35
N LEU A 347 0.92 6.97 -4.32
CA LEU A 347 0.78 5.53 -4.24
C LEU A 347 1.95 4.88 -3.49
N THR A 348 1.71 3.69 -2.96
CA THR A 348 2.73 2.83 -2.35
C THR A 348 2.29 1.37 -2.48
N LEU A 349 3.25 0.45 -2.35
CA LEU A 349 3.03 -0.99 -2.36
C LEU A 349 3.38 -1.59 -0.99
N SER A 350 2.79 -2.74 -0.66
CA SER A 350 3.31 -3.62 0.38
C SER A 350 4.68 -4.15 -0.02
N ALA A 351 5.47 -4.62 0.95
CA ALA A 351 6.78 -5.23 0.68
C ALA A 351 6.69 -6.42 -0.29
N ALA A 352 5.58 -7.18 -0.26
CA ALA A 352 5.32 -8.29 -1.17
C ALA A 352 4.90 -7.85 -2.59
N GLY A 353 4.52 -6.59 -2.78
CA GLY A 353 4.05 -6.07 -4.07
C GLY A 353 2.64 -6.51 -4.45
N ASP A 354 1.86 -6.99 -3.49
CA ASP A 354 0.50 -7.55 -3.66
C ASP A 354 -0.61 -6.65 -3.11
N THR A 355 -0.28 -5.61 -2.33
CA THR A 355 -1.23 -4.63 -1.83
C THR A 355 -0.80 -3.25 -2.28
N ALA A 356 -1.72 -2.50 -2.88
CA ALA A 356 -1.50 -1.15 -3.37
C ALA A 356 -2.37 -0.17 -2.58
N VAL A 357 -1.75 0.88 -2.07
CA VAL A 357 -2.46 1.97 -1.39
C VAL A 357 -2.37 3.19 -2.28
N ILE A 358 -3.51 3.75 -2.65
CA ILE A 358 -3.62 4.79 -3.67
C ILE A 358 -4.40 5.97 -3.12
N GLY A 359 -3.80 7.15 -3.15
CA GLY A 359 -4.42 8.40 -2.75
C GLY A 359 -5.22 9.06 -3.87
N ASP A 360 -6.40 9.57 -3.52
CA ASP A 360 -7.19 10.53 -4.29
C ASP A 360 -7.52 11.73 -3.39
N ALA A 361 -6.62 12.72 -3.39
CA ALA A 361 -6.70 13.87 -2.51
C ALA A 361 -7.88 14.82 -2.83
N ARG A 362 -8.52 14.68 -3.99
CA ARG A 362 -9.62 15.55 -4.43
C ARG A 362 -10.96 14.84 -4.54
N ALA A 363 -11.00 13.53 -4.29
CA ALA A 363 -12.24 12.78 -4.12
C ALA A 363 -13.15 13.39 -3.06
N ASN A 364 -14.44 13.06 -3.21
CA ASN A 364 -15.47 13.36 -2.23
C ASN A 364 -15.45 14.84 -1.82
N GLU A 365 -15.64 15.77 -2.75
CA GLU A 365 -15.66 17.22 -2.47
C GLU A 365 -14.39 17.76 -1.76
N LEU A 366 -13.20 17.27 -2.16
CA LEU A 366 -11.91 17.61 -1.56
C LEU A 366 -11.72 17.12 -0.11
N HIS A 367 -12.56 16.21 0.38
CA HIS A 367 -12.29 15.53 1.66
C HIS A 367 -11.11 14.54 1.50
N GLY A 368 -10.96 13.97 0.30
CA GLY A 368 -9.93 13.00 -0.02
C GLY A 368 -10.31 11.58 0.39
N VAL A 369 -9.84 10.60 -0.38
CA VAL A 369 -10.07 9.16 -0.17
C VAL A 369 -8.75 8.43 -0.41
N VAL A 370 -8.49 7.40 0.38
CA VAL A 370 -7.41 6.44 0.10
C VAL A 370 -8.03 5.09 -0.25
N TYR A 371 -7.56 4.48 -1.32
CA TYR A 371 -8.04 3.18 -1.80
C TYR A 371 -7.00 2.12 -1.49
N VAL A 372 -7.46 0.93 -1.08
CA VAL A 372 -6.61 -0.24 -0.88
C VAL A 372 -7.02 -1.29 -1.90
N PHE A 373 -6.08 -1.67 -2.76
CA PHE A 373 -6.23 -2.75 -3.72
C PHE A 373 -5.37 -3.93 -3.32
N VAL A 374 -5.87 -5.14 -3.49
CA VAL A 374 -5.13 -6.38 -3.24
C VAL A 374 -5.13 -7.24 -4.50
N ALA A 375 -3.98 -7.80 -4.82
CA ALA A 375 -3.78 -8.72 -5.92
C ALA A 375 -4.34 -10.11 -5.57
N GLY A 376 -5.29 -10.59 -6.36
CA GLY A 376 -5.81 -11.95 -6.30
C GLY A 376 -5.22 -12.87 -7.38
N GLU A 377 -5.92 -13.97 -7.69
CA GLU A 377 -5.53 -14.94 -8.74
C GLU A 377 -5.68 -14.35 -10.17
N GLY A 378 -4.85 -13.36 -10.50
CA GLY A 378 -4.75 -12.76 -11.83
C GLY A 378 -5.46 -11.42 -12.01
N GLU A 379 -6.14 -10.90 -10.99
CA GLU A 379 -6.77 -9.58 -11.00
C GLU A 379 -6.52 -8.82 -9.70
N TRP A 380 -6.43 -7.50 -9.78
CA TRP A 380 -6.42 -6.61 -8.62
C TRP A 380 -7.86 -6.24 -8.26
N GLN A 381 -8.20 -6.32 -6.98
CA GLN A 381 -9.52 -5.96 -6.46
C GLN A 381 -9.40 -4.83 -5.46
N GLU A 382 -10.31 -3.86 -5.52
CA GLU A 382 -10.43 -2.85 -4.47
C GLU A 382 -11.03 -3.51 -3.23
N GLU A 383 -10.25 -3.60 -2.17
CA GLU A 383 -10.66 -4.25 -0.93
C GLU A 383 -11.41 -3.28 -0.02
N THR A 384 -10.91 -2.04 0.10
CA THR A 384 -11.56 -1.02 0.92
C THR A 384 -11.19 0.39 0.51
N THR A 385 -11.97 1.35 1.02
CA THR A 385 -11.66 2.78 0.97
C THR A 385 -11.54 3.33 2.39
N LEU A 386 -10.57 4.19 2.60
CA LEU A 386 -10.28 4.84 3.87
C LEU A 386 -10.62 6.32 3.75
N THR A 387 -11.37 6.81 4.73
CA THR A 387 -11.72 8.23 4.89
C THR A 387 -11.49 8.63 6.33
N ALA A 388 -11.12 9.87 6.56
CA ALA A 388 -10.96 10.37 7.92
C ALA A 388 -12.32 10.63 8.55
N SER A 389 -12.52 10.15 9.78
CA SER A 389 -13.81 10.28 10.49
C SER A 389 -14.18 11.73 10.80
N ASP A 390 -13.19 12.63 10.84
CA ASP A 390 -13.36 14.07 11.05
C ASP A 390 -13.17 14.91 9.78
N ALA A 391 -13.28 14.28 8.60
CA ALA A 391 -13.03 14.98 7.34
C ALA A 391 -13.94 16.21 7.16
N GLU A 392 -13.31 17.34 6.85
CA GLU A 392 -13.97 18.59 6.46
C GLU A 392 -13.71 18.91 4.97
N TRP A 393 -14.42 19.91 4.43
CA TRP A 393 -14.15 20.39 3.08
C TRP A 393 -12.68 20.80 2.94
N ASN A 394 -12.05 20.39 1.83
CA ASN A 394 -10.63 20.63 1.55
C ASN A 394 -9.68 20.01 2.59
N HIS A 395 -10.04 18.86 3.14
CA HIS A 395 -9.18 18.06 4.00
C HIS A 395 -8.01 17.42 3.24
N GLN A 396 -8.27 16.98 2.00
CA GLN A 396 -7.30 16.39 1.07
C GLN A 396 -6.53 15.19 1.62
N LEU A 397 -7.22 14.28 2.31
CA LEU A 397 -6.65 12.99 2.74
C LEU A 397 -6.14 12.20 1.53
N GLY A 398 -5.00 11.53 1.68
CA GLY A 398 -4.39 10.75 0.60
C GLY A 398 -3.54 11.59 -0.35
N PHE A 399 -3.23 12.84 0.02
CA PHE A 399 -2.26 13.63 -0.71
C PHE A 399 -0.87 13.00 -0.69
N SER A 400 -0.51 12.38 0.43
CA SER A 400 0.65 11.51 0.57
C SER A 400 0.21 10.22 1.27
N VAL A 401 0.82 9.09 0.92
CA VAL A 401 0.52 7.79 1.52
C VAL A 401 1.81 7.02 1.77
N ALA A 402 1.82 6.21 2.83
CA ALA A 402 2.84 5.21 3.11
C ALA A 402 2.16 3.96 3.69
N LEU A 403 2.77 2.80 3.49
CA LEU A 403 2.27 1.50 3.94
C LEU A 403 3.44 0.73 4.52
N ASP A 404 3.24 0.20 5.72
CA ASP A 404 4.07 -0.87 6.25
C ASP A 404 3.20 -1.85 7.01
N GLY A 405 3.42 -3.14 6.75
CA GLY A 405 2.56 -4.23 7.18
C GLY A 405 1.08 -3.92 6.91
N ASP A 406 0.35 -3.68 7.99
CA ASP A 406 -1.09 -3.51 8.06
C ASP A 406 -1.55 -2.05 8.25
N THR A 407 -0.58 -1.14 8.30
CA THR A 407 -0.80 0.24 8.68
C THR A 407 -0.62 1.14 7.48
N VAL A 408 -1.67 1.85 7.13
CA VAL A 408 -1.64 2.92 6.13
C VAL A 408 -1.49 4.25 6.84
N LEU A 409 -0.43 4.99 6.52
CA LEU A 409 -0.28 6.38 6.94
C LEU A 409 -0.67 7.28 5.78
N ALA A 410 -1.68 8.14 5.97
CA ALA A 410 -2.19 9.04 4.94
C ALA A 410 -2.13 10.50 5.40
N GLY A 411 -1.52 11.35 4.59
CA GLY A 411 -1.42 12.79 4.83
C GLY A 411 -2.64 13.56 4.35
N ALA A 412 -3.04 14.54 5.15
CA ALA A 412 -4.14 15.48 4.91
C ALA A 412 -3.65 16.91 5.21
N TRP A 413 -2.77 17.41 4.35
CA TRP A 413 -1.95 18.60 4.59
C TRP A 413 -2.73 19.92 4.77
N THR A 414 -3.97 19.99 4.31
CA THR A 414 -4.86 21.16 4.50
C THR A 414 -5.85 20.98 5.64
N SER A 415 -5.76 19.88 6.40
CA SER A 415 -6.63 19.60 7.55
C SER A 415 -6.65 20.74 8.57
N ARG A 416 -7.82 20.90 9.18
CA ARG A 416 -8.04 21.78 10.33
C ARG A 416 -7.84 20.98 11.60
N VAL A 417 -7.07 21.53 12.54
CA VAL A 417 -6.88 20.95 13.87
C VAL A 417 -7.31 21.96 14.92
N ALA A 418 -8.28 21.58 15.76
CA ALA A 418 -8.79 22.42 16.85
C ALA A 418 -9.13 23.87 16.45
N GLY A 419 -9.63 24.09 15.22
CA GLY A 419 -9.97 25.41 14.69
C GLY A 419 -8.87 26.07 13.83
N VAL A 420 -7.63 25.59 13.88
CA VAL A 420 -6.50 26.12 13.10
C VAL A 420 -6.53 25.57 11.67
N THR A 421 -6.72 26.45 10.69
CA THR A 421 -6.78 26.08 9.25
C THR A 421 -5.41 25.75 8.70
N ASN A 422 -5.32 24.79 7.77
CA ASN A 422 -4.08 24.44 7.08
C ASN A 422 -2.92 24.12 8.04
N GLN A 423 -3.22 23.69 9.27
CA GLN A 423 -2.20 23.13 10.14
C GLN A 423 -1.73 21.79 9.57
N GLY A 424 -2.68 21.03 9.00
CA GLY A 424 -2.45 19.72 8.44
C GLY A 424 -2.54 18.61 9.50
N SER A 425 -2.73 17.38 9.03
CA SER A 425 -2.82 16.18 9.84
C SER A 425 -2.33 14.98 9.05
N ALA A 426 -1.96 13.91 9.74
CA ALA A 426 -1.79 12.60 9.15
C ALA A 426 -2.67 11.59 9.89
N TYR A 427 -3.04 10.52 9.22
CA TYR A 427 -3.96 9.51 9.73
C TYR A 427 -3.33 8.14 9.56
N ALA A 428 -3.15 7.44 10.67
CA ALA A 428 -2.76 6.04 10.67
C ALA A 428 -4.04 5.19 10.70
N PHE A 429 -4.28 4.46 9.62
CA PHE A 429 -5.36 3.49 9.50
C PHE A 429 -4.82 2.08 9.67
N GLN A 430 -5.41 1.36 10.59
CA GLN A 430 -5.20 -0.07 10.77
C GLN A 430 -6.15 -0.82 9.84
N LEU A 431 -5.62 -1.55 8.86
CA LEU A 431 -6.45 -2.31 7.95
C LEU A 431 -7.14 -3.48 8.69
N PRO A 432 -8.46 -3.68 8.53
CA PRO A 432 -9.15 -4.81 9.14
C PRO A 432 -8.73 -6.09 8.39
N GLY A 433 -8.02 -6.99 9.07
CA GLY A 433 -7.57 -8.26 8.49
C GLY A 433 -6.07 -8.41 8.26
N THR A 434 -5.24 -7.47 8.73
CA THR A 434 -3.78 -7.68 8.84
C THR A 434 -3.21 -7.24 10.20
N GLY A 435 -4.05 -7.07 11.23
CA GLY A 435 -3.69 -6.50 12.55
C GLY A 435 -2.38 -7.04 13.17
N PRO A 436 -1.84 -6.38 14.23
CA PRO A 436 -0.54 -6.68 14.82
C PRO A 436 -0.60 -8.01 15.58
N GLU A 437 -0.54 -9.10 14.84
CA GLU A 437 -0.41 -10.48 15.30
C GLU A 437 -0.19 -11.47 14.16
N ASP A 438 -0.06 -11.05 12.89
CA ASP A 438 0.39 -11.98 11.84
C ASP A 438 1.90 -12.23 12.04
N PRO A 439 2.33 -13.42 12.46
CA PRO A 439 3.74 -13.71 12.59
C PRO A 439 4.42 -13.56 11.23
N ALA A 440 5.70 -13.18 11.23
CA ALA A 440 6.51 -13.14 10.01
C ALA A 440 6.19 -14.37 9.12
N PRO A 441 5.92 -14.19 7.81
CA PRO A 441 5.38 -15.24 6.97
C PRO A 441 6.22 -16.50 7.10
N VAL A 442 5.56 -17.60 7.47
CA VAL A 442 6.23 -18.87 7.70
C VAL A 442 6.93 -19.30 6.40
N VAL A 443 8.27 -19.33 6.41
CA VAL A 443 9.06 -19.72 5.24
C VAL A 443 8.96 -21.23 5.05
N CYS A 444 8.50 -21.65 3.88
CA CYS A 444 8.39 -23.06 3.52
C CYS A 444 9.77 -23.66 3.18
N ASP A 445 10.21 -24.68 3.91
CA ASP A 445 11.39 -25.47 3.53
C ASP A 445 11.07 -26.45 2.39
N ARG A 446 9.81 -26.89 2.33
CA ARG A 446 9.31 -27.82 1.31
C ARG A 446 7.88 -27.48 0.94
N THR A 447 7.57 -27.52 -0.36
CA THR A 447 6.20 -27.36 -0.85
C THR A 447 5.68 -28.65 -1.49
N VAL A 448 4.46 -29.05 -1.11
CA VAL A 448 3.71 -30.13 -1.75
C VAL A 448 2.60 -29.49 -2.57
N ALA A 449 2.66 -29.69 -3.90
CA ALA A 449 1.64 -29.26 -4.83
C ALA A 449 0.97 -30.47 -5.48
N GLY A 450 -0.34 -30.38 -5.73
CA GLY A 450 -1.11 -31.44 -6.38
C GLY A 450 -1.35 -32.67 -5.49
N LEU A 451 -1.46 -33.85 -6.10
CA LEU A 451 -1.86 -35.09 -5.44
C LEU A 451 -0.68 -35.79 -4.75
N HIS A 452 -0.78 -36.03 -3.45
CA HIS A 452 0.10 -36.90 -2.66
C HIS A 452 -0.69 -38.14 -2.19
N ALA A 453 -0.32 -39.31 -2.72
CA ALA A 453 -0.98 -40.56 -2.36
C ALA A 453 -0.26 -41.26 -1.20
N GLY A 454 -0.97 -41.48 -0.09
CA GLY A 454 -0.46 -42.13 1.12
C GLY A 454 -0.11 -41.14 2.25
N PRO A 455 0.41 -41.66 3.38
CA PRO A 455 0.78 -40.83 4.53
C PRO A 455 1.81 -39.76 4.16
N LEU A 456 1.71 -38.60 4.81
CA LEU A 456 2.67 -37.51 4.73
C LEU A 456 3.32 -37.32 6.11
N SER A 457 4.63 -37.54 6.19
CA SER A 457 5.42 -37.23 7.38
C SER A 457 6.21 -35.95 7.16
N VAL A 458 6.15 -35.05 8.15
CA VAL A 458 6.95 -33.83 8.24
C VAL A 458 7.90 -33.99 9.42
N ASP A 459 9.11 -34.48 9.14
CA ASP A 459 10.08 -34.86 10.17
C ASP A 459 10.98 -33.70 10.62
N GLU A 460 11.18 -32.69 9.76
CA GLU A 460 11.96 -31.48 10.02
C GLU A 460 11.49 -30.33 9.11
N GLY A 461 11.82 -29.09 9.49
CA GLY A 461 11.46 -27.89 8.72
C GLY A 461 9.95 -27.65 8.63
N VAL A 462 9.55 -26.70 7.80
CA VAL A 462 8.15 -26.38 7.48
C VAL A 462 7.79 -26.97 6.12
N THR A 463 6.77 -27.82 6.09
CA THR A 463 6.14 -28.26 4.84
C THR A 463 4.87 -27.46 4.57
N CYS A 464 4.79 -26.85 3.40
CA CYS A 464 3.63 -26.12 2.92
C CYS A 464 2.82 -26.94 1.91
N LEU A 465 1.53 -27.08 2.14
CA LEU A 465 0.58 -27.61 1.17
C LEU A 465 0.02 -26.45 0.35
N ALA A 466 0.36 -26.41 -0.93
CA ALA A 466 -0.12 -25.37 -1.83
C ALA A 466 -1.65 -25.44 -2.03
N ALA A 467 -2.25 -24.33 -2.45
CA ALA A 467 -3.67 -24.28 -2.81
C ALA A 467 -4.04 -25.40 -3.80
N GLY A 468 -5.10 -26.13 -3.49
CA GLY A 468 -5.57 -27.28 -4.27
C GLY A 468 -4.75 -28.56 -4.13
N ALA A 469 -3.72 -28.62 -3.26
CA ALA A 469 -3.03 -29.86 -2.94
C ALA A 469 -3.99 -30.88 -2.30
N GLN A 470 -3.84 -32.15 -2.67
CA GLN A 470 -4.68 -33.24 -2.21
C GLN A 470 -3.83 -34.32 -1.55
N ILE A 471 -3.97 -34.48 -0.23
CA ILE A 471 -3.29 -35.53 0.53
C ILE A 471 -4.25 -36.69 0.76
N LEU A 472 -3.94 -37.87 0.25
CA LEU A 472 -4.73 -39.10 0.44
C LEU A 472 -4.08 -39.98 1.51
N GLY A 473 -4.14 -39.55 2.76
CA GLY A 473 -3.55 -40.26 3.89
C GLY A 473 -3.43 -39.39 5.13
N GLU A 474 -2.98 -39.99 6.23
CA GLU A 474 -2.67 -39.24 7.46
C GLU A 474 -1.50 -38.28 7.26
N VAL A 475 -1.54 -37.15 7.98
CA VAL A 475 -0.46 -36.18 8.06
C VAL A 475 0.10 -36.18 9.47
N ASN A 476 1.39 -36.49 9.61
CA ASN A 476 2.09 -36.52 10.88
C ASN A 476 3.19 -35.45 10.88
N VAL A 477 3.11 -34.49 11.80
CA VAL A 477 4.10 -33.43 12.00
C VAL A 477 4.88 -33.74 13.27
N ALA A 478 6.18 -33.96 13.12
CA ALA A 478 7.07 -34.27 14.21
C ALA A 478 7.32 -33.05 15.10
N SER A 479 7.84 -33.30 16.30
CA SER A 479 8.22 -32.22 17.21
C SER A 479 9.35 -31.39 16.61
N GLY A 480 9.23 -30.06 16.68
CA GLY A 480 10.19 -29.13 16.06
C GLY A 480 9.97 -28.86 14.57
N ALA A 481 9.02 -29.54 13.92
CA ALA A 481 8.66 -29.33 12.52
C ALA A 481 7.35 -28.55 12.38
N GLY A 482 7.04 -28.04 11.18
CA GLY A 482 5.87 -27.22 10.92
C GLY A 482 5.05 -27.66 9.70
N LEU A 483 3.74 -27.43 9.76
CA LEU A 483 2.82 -27.63 8.64
C LEU A 483 2.03 -26.35 8.40
N VAL A 484 2.04 -25.89 7.15
CA VAL A 484 1.16 -24.83 6.66
C VAL A 484 0.32 -25.39 5.52
N ALA A 485 -0.98 -25.21 5.55
CA ALA A 485 -1.88 -25.63 4.48
C ALA A 485 -2.89 -24.54 4.18
N THR A 486 -2.89 -24.05 2.95
CA THR A 486 -3.80 -23.01 2.48
C THR A 486 -4.67 -23.58 1.37
N ALA A 487 -5.99 -23.57 1.54
CA ALA A 487 -6.95 -24.08 0.54
C ALA A 487 -6.62 -25.51 0.04
N ALA A 488 -6.09 -26.37 0.92
CA ALA A 488 -5.74 -27.74 0.61
C ALA A 488 -6.86 -28.73 0.98
N VAL A 489 -6.73 -29.98 0.53
CA VAL A 489 -7.62 -31.08 0.89
C VAL A 489 -6.80 -32.21 1.51
N VAL A 490 -7.09 -32.58 2.75
CA VAL A 490 -6.47 -33.69 3.47
C VAL A 490 -7.52 -34.76 3.76
N GLN A 491 -7.39 -35.92 3.13
CA GLN A 491 -8.23 -37.10 3.36
C GLN A 491 -7.55 -38.06 4.34
N GLY A 492 -7.46 -37.63 5.59
CA GLY A 492 -6.88 -38.39 6.69
C GLY A 492 -6.78 -37.52 7.95
N PRO A 493 -6.42 -38.11 9.10
CA PRO A 493 -6.17 -37.34 10.32
C PRO A 493 -4.89 -36.49 10.17
N VAL A 494 -4.86 -35.36 10.87
CA VAL A 494 -3.69 -34.48 10.99
C VAL A 494 -3.24 -34.49 12.45
N SER A 495 -1.99 -34.86 12.70
CA SER A 495 -1.40 -34.87 14.04
C SER A 495 -0.13 -34.04 14.07
N ALA A 496 -0.10 -33.04 14.96
CA ALA A 496 1.04 -32.19 15.22
C ALA A 496 1.33 -32.17 16.73
N LEU A 497 2.32 -32.97 17.14
CA LEU A 497 2.67 -33.17 18.54
C LEU A 497 4.04 -32.55 18.82
N GLY A 498 4.08 -31.45 19.58
CA GLY A 498 5.30 -30.70 19.85
C GLY A 498 5.85 -29.94 18.63
N ALA A 499 5.01 -29.72 17.60
CA ALA A 499 5.35 -29.01 16.38
C ALA A 499 5.68 -27.53 16.67
N THR A 500 6.41 -26.88 15.76
CA THR A 500 6.59 -25.42 15.83
C THR A 500 5.36 -24.70 15.29
N VAL A 501 4.87 -25.11 14.12
CA VAL A 501 3.75 -24.47 13.41
C VAL A 501 2.69 -25.50 13.03
N LEU A 502 1.43 -25.15 13.25
CA LEU A 502 0.26 -25.83 12.66
C LEU A 502 -0.70 -24.75 12.14
N ASP A 503 -0.65 -24.47 10.84
CA ASP A 503 -1.54 -23.54 10.17
C ASP A 503 -2.38 -24.29 9.11
N LEU A 504 -3.70 -24.32 9.32
CA LEU A 504 -4.68 -24.85 8.37
C LEU A 504 -5.72 -23.77 8.08
N SER A 505 -5.50 -23.07 6.97
CA SER A 505 -6.33 -21.96 6.51
C SER A 505 -7.12 -22.37 5.27
N LEU A 506 -8.44 -22.19 5.30
CA LEU A 506 -9.39 -22.57 4.23
C LEU A 506 -9.27 -24.04 3.79
N THR A 507 -8.77 -24.92 4.67
CA THR A 507 -8.39 -26.29 4.33
C THR A 507 -9.53 -27.27 4.67
N GLN A 508 -9.73 -28.26 3.80
CA GLN A 508 -10.71 -29.34 4.03
C GLN A 508 -10.01 -30.55 4.62
N VAL A 509 -10.40 -31.00 5.81
CA VAL A 509 -9.84 -32.18 6.48
C VAL A 509 -10.92 -33.22 6.72
N THR A 510 -10.74 -34.42 6.18
CA THR A 510 -11.57 -35.60 6.48
C THR A 510 -10.83 -36.51 7.44
N GLY A 511 -10.88 -36.16 8.72
CA GLY A 511 -10.14 -36.82 9.80
C GLY A 511 -10.08 -35.94 11.04
N ALA A 512 -9.62 -36.51 12.16
CA ALA A 512 -9.39 -35.73 13.37
C ALA A 512 -8.15 -34.84 13.22
N ILE A 513 -8.19 -33.65 13.84
CA ILE A 513 -7.04 -32.75 13.94
C ILE A 513 -6.59 -32.71 15.40
N VAL A 514 -5.30 -32.97 15.64
CA VAL A 514 -4.70 -32.89 16.96
C VAL A 514 -3.48 -31.99 16.88
N GLY A 515 -3.56 -30.81 17.50
CA GLY A 515 -2.42 -29.93 17.78
C GLY A 515 -2.14 -29.96 19.28
N SER A 516 -0.98 -30.46 19.70
CA SER A 516 -0.63 -30.51 21.12
C SER A 516 0.78 -30.05 21.36
N GLY A 517 0.97 -29.08 22.26
CA GLY A 517 2.28 -28.54 22.57
C GLY A 517 2.90 -27.77 21.40
N VAL A 518 2.09 -27.10 20.57
CA VAL A 518 2.63 -26.35 19.42
C VAL A 518 3.22 -25.03 19.90
N THR A 519 4.49 -24.80 19.58
CA THR A 519 5.32 -23.82 20.32
C THR A 519 5.46 -22.44 19.68
N GLN A 520 5.07 -22.27 18.42
CA GLN A 520 5.18 -20.98 17.71
C GLN A 520 3.81 -20.48 17.25
N GLN A 521 3.10 -21.25 16.43
CA GLN A 521 1.85 -20.79 15.83
C GLN A 521 0.84 -21.93 15.68
N VAL A 522 -0.42 -21.67 16.07
CA VAL A 522 -1.57 -22.52 15.74
C VAL A 522 -2.67 -21.67 15.13
N THR A 523 -2.96 -21.91 13.86
CA THR A 523 -4.04 -21.26 13.12
C THR A 523 -4.96 -22.31 12.52
N LEU A 524 -6.24 -22.27 12.88
CA LEU A 524 -7.32 -22.98 12.22
C LEU A 524 -8.33 -21.93 11.78
N LEU A 525 -8.29 -21.54 10.50
CA LEU A 525 -9.07 -20.41 9.99
C LEU A 525 -9.93 -20.84 8.80
N GLY A 526 -11.24 -20.67 8.90
CA GLY A 526 -12.16 -20.90 7.78
C GLY A 526 -12.15 -22.34 7.22
N SER A 527 -11.64 -23.30 7.98
CA SER A 527 -11.44 -24.67 7.54
C SER A 527 -12.70 -25.53 7.73
N GLN A 528 -12.84 -26.57 6.90
CA GLN A 528 -13.94 -27.54 7.00
C GLN A 528 -13.41 -28.89 7.48
N VAL A 529 -13.82 -29.33 8.66
CA VAL A 529 -13.30 -30.53 9.31
C VAL A 529 -14.41 -31.55 9.50
N THR A 530 -14.27 -32.72 8.88
CA THR A 530 -15.10 -33.89 9.17
C THR A 530 -14.34 -34.80 10.14
N GLY A 531 -14.43 -34.47 11.43
CA GLY A 531 -13.69 -35.09 12.51
C GLY A 531 -13.61 -34.16 13.73
N SER A 532 -13.18 -34.67 14.87
CA SER A 532 -12.95 -33.84 16.07
C SER A 532 -11.65 -33.05 15.96
N VAL A 533 -11.65 -31.83 16.51
CA VAL A 533 -10.48 -30.95 16.62
C VAL A 533 -10.09 -30.85 18.08
N SER A 534 -8.81 -31.05 18.38
CA SER A 534 -8.24 -30.91 19.72
C SER A 534 -6.98 -30.05 19.67
N VAL A 535 -6.97 -28.92 20.38
CA VAL A 535 -5.79 -28.06 20.55
C VAL A 535 -5.45 -27.93 22.03
N VAL A 536 -4.31 -28.49 22.44
CA VAL A 536 -3.97 -28.60 23.87
C VAL A 536 -2.57 -28.06 24.15
N GLY A 537 -2.41 -27.25 25.19
CA GLY A 537 -1.09 -26.83 25.67
C GLY A 537 -0.27 -26.05 24.63
N SER A 538 -0.92 -25.27 23.77
CA SER A 538 -0.29 -24.56 22.65
C SER A 538 -0.46 -23.05 22.76
N GLY A 539 0.27 -22.30 21.94
CA GLY A 539 0.24 -20.83 21.92
C GLY A 539 1.38 -20.18 22.71
N THR A 540 1.61 -18.90 22.45
CA THR A 540 2.54 -18.05 23.20
C THR A 540 1.92 -16.67 23.44
N ALA A 541 2.45 -15.90 24.39
CA ALA A 541 1.93 -14.57 24.73
C ALA A 541 1.84 -13.61 23.53
N ASP A 542 2.74 -13.75 22.56
CA ASP A 542 2.80 -12.92 21.35
C ASP A 542 2.04 -13.54 20.15
N GLN A 543 1.59 -14.79 20.27
CA GLN A 543 0.93 -15.58 19.21
C GLN A 543 -0.12 -16.52 19.83
N PRO A 544 -1.35 -16.02 20.09
CA PRO A 544 -2.42 -16.84 20.63
C PRO A 544 -2.83 -17.95 19.66
N VAL A 545 -3.41 -19.03 20.19
CA VAL A 545 -4.05 -20.04 19.35
C VAL A 545 -5.27 -19.42 18.66
N VAL A 546 -5.30 -19.43 17.32
CA VAL A 546 -6.44 -18.95 16.53
C VAL A 546 -7.28 -20.13 16.07
N VAL A 547 -8.54 -20.18 16.50
CA VAL A 547 -9.55 -21.12 15.99
C VAL A 547 -10.77 -20.30 15.60
N ALA A 548 -10.89 -19.97 14.32
CA ALA A 548 -11.82 -18.94 13.84
C ALA A 548 -12.56 -19.38 12.57
N GLY A 549 -13.88 -19.16 12.51
CA GLY A 549 -14.70 -19.34 11.31
C GLY A 549 -14.76 -20.78 10.77
N ASN A 550 -14.44 -21.79 11.57
CA ASN A 550 -14.40 -23.18 11.09
C ASN A 550 -15.76 -23.86 11.09
N THR A 551 -15.93 -24.85 10.21
CA THR A 551 -17.06 -25.79 10.24
C THR A 551 -16.56 -27.18 10.62
N ILE A 552 -16.94 -27.66 11.80
CA ILE A 552 -16.45 -28.89 12.43
C ILE A 552 -17.62 -29.87 12.60
N ILE A 553 -17.60 -30.96 11.85
CA ILE A 553 -18.49 -32.11 12.06
C ILE A 553 -17.82 -33.03 13.09
N GLY A 554 -17.84 -32.59 14.34
CA GLY A 554 -17.14 -33.21 15.47
C GLY A 554 -17.14 -32.30 16.70
N THR A 555 -16.39 -32.69 17.73
CA THR A 555 -16.18 -31.85 18.93
C THR A 555 -14.97 -30.95 18.73
N LEU A 556 -15.03 -29.70 19.21
CA LEU A 556 -13.90 -28.79 19.32
C LEU A 556 -13.43 -28.73 20.77
N THR A 557 -12.20 -29.19 21.04
CA THR A 557 -11.64 -29.24 22.40
C THR A 557 -10.42 -28.36 22.51
N CYS A 558 -10.42 -27.45 23.49
CA CYS A 558 -9.24 -26.62 23.78
C CYS A 558 -8.95 -26.61 25.27
N LEU A 559 -7.74 -27.03 25.64
CA LEU A 559 -7.33 -27.17 27.04
C LEU A 559 -5.91 -26.65 27.23
N ASP A 560 -5.65 -25.99 28.35
CA ASP A 560 -4.32 -25.56 28.78
C ASP A 560 -3.52 -24.72 27.75
N ASN A 561 -4.17 -24.08 26.77
CA ASN A 561 -3.52 -23.14 25.85
C ASN A 561 -3.27 -21.82 26.57
N ASP A 562 -2.12 -21.19 26.33
CA ASP A 562 -1.74 -19.95 26.97
C ASP A 562 -1.12 -18.97 25.95
N PRO A 563 -1.80 -17.87 25.61
CA PRO A 563 -3.12 -17.45 26.09
C PRO A 563 -4.26 -18.35 25.58
N ALA A 564 -5.46 -18.17 26.14
CA ALA A 564 -6.65 -18.91 25.70
C ALA A 564 -6.94 -18.65 24.21
N PRO A 565 -7.49 -19.63 23.46
CA PRO A 565 -7.70 -19.46 22.03
C PRO A 565 -8.73 -18.38 21.70
N THR A 566 -8.57 -17.75 20.54
CA THR A 566 -9.44 -16.67 20.05
C THR A 566 -10.14 -17.06 18.75
N SER A 567 -11.38 -16.60 18.57
CA SER A 567 -12.13 -16.73 17.32
C SER A 567 -11.98 -15.52 16.42
N GLN A 568 -11.29 -14.46 16.87
CA GLN A 568 -11.12 -13.20 16.14
C GLN A 568 -12.45 -12.61 15.60
N GLY A 569 -13.56 -12.87 16.31
CA GLY A 569 -14.90 -12.41 15.89
C GLY A 569 -15.57 -13.27 14.82
N LEU A 570 -14.93 -14.36 14.36
CA LEU A 570 -15.48 -15.32 13.41
C LEU A 570 -15.88 -16.60 14.16
N PRO A 571 -17.18 -16.78 14.48
CA PRO A 571 -17.61 -17.90 15.31
C PRO A 571 -17.39 -19.24 14.62
N ASN A 572 -17.01 -20.26 15.39
CA ASN A 572 -16.92 -21.62 14.90
C ASN A 572 -18.28 -22.32 14.95
N THR A 573 -18.47 -23.31 14.09
CA THR A 573 -19.61 -24.24 14.18
C THR A 573 -19.08 -25.65 14.44
N ALA A 574 -19.47 -26.24 15.58
CA ALA A 574 -19.07 -27.61 15.94
C ALA A 574 -20.31 -28.44 16.31
N THR A 575 -20.58 -29.53 15.59
CA THR A 575 -21.78 -30.36 15.85
C THR A 575 -21.73 -31.06 17.21
N GLY A 576 -20.52 -31.32 17.73
CA GLY A 576 -20.27 -31.86 19.06
C GLY A 576 -20.08 -30.80 20.15
N GLY A 577 -20.22 -29.51 19.81
CA GLY A 577 -19.96 -28.37 20.70
C GLY A 577 -18.48 -28.06 20.94
N GLY A 578 -18.23 -26.92 21.58
CA GLY A 578 -16.93 -26.51 22.10
C GLY A 578 -16.74 -26.96 23.55
N TYR A 579 -15.52 -27.35 23.91
CA TYR A 579 -15.16 -27.79 25.27
C TYR A 579 -13.89 -27.09 25.76
N GLY A 580 -13.87 -26.77 27.05
CA GLY A 580 -12.74 -26.09 27.72
C GLY A 580 -12.66 -24.62 27.30
N GLN A 581 -11.48 -24.17 26.90
CA GLN A 581 -11.24 -22.79 26.47
C GLN A 581 -11.92 -22.44 25.14
N CYS A 582 -12.42 -23.44 24.41
CA CYS A 582 -13.19 -23.26 23.19
C CYS A 582 -14.71 -23.24 23.43
N GLU A 583 -15.16 -23.21 24.69
CA GLU A 583 -16.57 -22.98 25.01
C GLU A 583 -16.95 -21.52 24.70
N GLY A 584 -17.71 -21.30 23.63
CA GLY A 584 -18.16 -19.97 23.20
C GLY A 584 -17.34 -19.32 22.08
N LEU A 585 -16.38 -20.04 21.48
CA LEU A 585 -15.66 -19.63 20.25
C LEU A 585 -16.43 -19.91 18.97
#